data_AF-A0A7G1PC70-F1
#
_entry.id   AF-A0A7G1PC70-F1
#
_cell.length_a   1.000
_cell.length_b   1.000
_cell.length_c   1.000
_cell.angle_alpha   90.00
_cell.angle_beta   90.00
_cell.angle_gamma   90.00
#
_symmetry.space_group_name_H-M   'P 1'
#
loop_
_entity.id
_entity.type
_entity.pdbx_description
1 polymer ?
#
loop_
_entity_poly.entity_id
_entity_poly.type
_entity_poly.pdbx_seq_one_letter_code
_entity_poly.pdbx_strand_id
1 'polypeptide(L)' 'MSGIDLAEQLLEAGDLTVDDVTRRFGLGTAANFRTRFRKATGTSPSAYRTAFVRRLVTP' A
#
# COMPACT_ATOMS: atom_id res chain seq x y z
N MET A 1 -11.89 -10.67 -3.17
CA MET A 1 -10.53 -10.10 -3.06
C MET A 1 -10.67 -8.59 -3.13
N SER A 2 -10.48 -7.90 -2.01
CA SER A 2 -10.60 -6.44 -2.00
C SER A 2 -9.33 -5.82 -2.60
N GLY A 3 -9.44 -4.62 -3.18
CA GLY A 3 -8.26 -3.89 -3.67
C GLY A 3 -7.30 -3.42 -2.56
N ILE A 4 -7.70 -3.54 -1.29
CA ILE A 4 -6.87 -3.19 -0.13
C ILE A 4 -5.96 -4.36 0.24
N ASP A 5 -6.49 -5.59 0.27
CA ASP A 5 -5.74 -6.81 0.61
C ASP A 5 -4.53 -6.98 -0.33
N LEU A 6 -4.74 -6.70 -1.61
CA LEU A 6 -3.68 -6.79 -2.62
C LEU A 6 -2.65 -5.68 -2.48
N ALA A 7 -3.06 -4.50 -2.03
CA ALA A 7 -2.14 -3.41 -1.80
C ALA A 7 -1.29 -3.63 -0.54
N GLU A 8 -1.85 -4.24 0.52
CA GLU A 8 -1.07 -4.68 1.67
C GLU A 8 0.02 -5.67 1.22
N GLN A 9 -0.35 -6.72 0.48
CA GLN A 9 0.62 -7.71 -0.04
C GLN A 9 1.75 -7.08 -0.88
N LEU A 10 1.43 -6.09 -1.71
CA LEU A 10 2.42 -5.45 -2.58
C LEU A 10 3.30 -4.43 -1.85
N LEU A 11 2.77 -3.77 -0.82
CA LEU A 11 3.56 -2.90 0.04
C LEU A 11 4.46 -3.71 0.98
N GLU A 12 4.01 -4.89 1.41
CA GLU A 12 4.82 -5.87 2.15
C GLU A 12 5.93 -6.46 1.27
N ALA A 13 5.63 -6.82 0.02
CA ALA A 13 6.64 -7.29 -0.93
C ALA A 13 7.71 -6.20 -1.25
N GLY A 14 7.40 -4.93 -1.02
CA GLY A 14 8.35 -3.81 -1.18
C GLY A 14 8.59 -3.37 -2.63
N ASP A 15 8.04 -4.08 -3.62
CA ASP A 15 8.34 -3.89 -5.03
C ASP A 15 7.58 -2.75 -5.71
N LEU A 16 6.39 -2.38 -5.21
CA LEU A 16 5.50 -1.45 -5.92
C LEU A 16 5.19 -0.19 -5.11
N THR A 17 5.12 0.95 -5.80
CA THR A 17 4.61 2.20 -5.23
C THR A 17 3.08 2.19 -5.24
N VAL A 18 2.49 3.07 -4.43
CA VAL A 18 1.03 3.29 -4.39
C VAL A 18 0.48 3.62 -5.78
N ASP A 19 1.24 4.36 -6.58
CA ASP A 19 0.85 4.76 -7.93
C ASP A 19 0.79 3.54 -8.86
N ASP A 20 1.81 2.68 -8.80
CA ASP A 20 1.88 1.42 -9.56
C ASP A 20 0.71 0.50 -9.23
N VAL A 21 0.36 0.39 -7.94
CA VAL A 21 -0.79 -0.41 -7.48
C VAL A 21 -2.09 0.15 -8.08
N THR A 22 -2.31 1.47 -8.01
CA THR A 22 -3.54 2.04 -8.59
C THR A 22 -3.63 1.88 -10.10
N ARG A 23 -2.50 2.01 -10.80
CA ARG A 23 -2.41 1.85 -12.26
C ARG A 23 -2.62 0.41 -12.70
N ARG A 24 -2.08 -0.56 -11.94
CA ARG A 24 -2.12 -1.98 -12.30
C ARG A 24 -3.46 -2.64 -11.99
N PHE A 25 -4.18 -2.19 -10.97
CA PHE A 25 -5.43 -2.80 -10.51
C PHE A 25 -6.68 -1.98 -10.82
N GLY A 26 -6.55 -0.85 -11.51
CA GLY A 26 -7.68 -0.01 -11.88
C GLY A 26 -8.46 0.53 -10.67
N LEU A 27 -7.77 0.74 -9.54
CA LEU A 27 -8.39 1.11 -8.25
C LEU A 27 -8.89 2.57 -8.19
N GLY A 28 -8.89 3.26 -9.34
CA GLY A 28 -9.16 4.69 -9.45
C GLY A 28 -7.89 5.52 -9.20
N THR A 29 -8.05 6.66 -8.54
CA THR A 29 -6.93 7.58 -8.27
C THR A 29 -6.15 7.18 -7.01
N ALA A 30 -4.85 7.48 -6.98
CA ALA A 30 -4.01 7.32 -5.79
C ALA A 30 -4.58 8.00 -4.55
N ALA A 31 -5.28 9.14 -4.72
CA ALA A 31 -5.94 9.85 -3.62
C ALA A 31 -7.09 9.04 -3.01
N ASN A 32 -7.99 8.49 -3.83
CA ASN A 32 -9.09 7.67 -3.35
C ASN A 32 -8.58 6.38 -2.68
N PHE A 33 -7.56 5.77 -3.28
CA PHE A 33 -6.91 4.60 -2.71
C PHE A 33 -6.28 4.90 -1.35
N ARG A 34 -5.53 6.00 -1.19
CA ARG A 34 -4.94 6.41 0.10
C ARG A 34 -6.01 6.61 1.18
N THR A 35 -7.14 7.21 0.84
CA THR A 35 -8.26 7.41 1.77
C THR A 35 -8.87 6.08 2.22
N ARG A 36 -9.14 5.17 1.27
CA ARG A 36 -9.70 3.84 1.58
C ARG A 36 -8.71 3.00 2.38
N PHE A 37 -7.43 3.03 2.03
CA PHE A 37 -6.36 2.34 2.75
C PHE A 37 -6.24 2.85 4.17
N ARG A 38 -6.17 4.17 4.38
CA ARG A 38 -6.13 4.75 5.74
C ARG A 38 -7.36 4.39 6.57
N LYS A 39 -8.53 4.30 5.95
CA LYS A 39 -9.75 3.85 6.64
C LYS A 39 -9.68 2.38 7.08
N ALA A 40 -8.99 1.54 6.31
CA ALA A 40 -8.83 0.11 6.61
C ALA A 40 -7.68 -0.17 7.59
N THR A 41 -6.52 0.47 7.40
CA THR A 41 -5.27 0.16 8.13
C THR A 41 -4.88 1.19 9.18
N GLY A 42 -5.57 2.33 9.23
CA GLY A 42 -5.28 3.45 10.14
C GLY A 42 -4.10 4.34 9.71
N THR A 43 -3.34 3.97 8.67
CA THR A 43 -2.14 4.71 8.23
C THR A 43 -2.11 4.94 6.72
N SER A 44 -1.22 5.80 6.24
CA SER A 44 -1.03 5.97 4.80
C SER A 44 -0.23 4.81 4.20
N PRO A 45 -0.47 4.42 2.94
CA PRO A 45 0.31 3.38 2.27
C PRO A 45 1.83 3.62 2.30
N SER A 46 2.27 4.88 2.13
CA SER A 46 3.69 5.25 2.18
C SER A 46 4.29 5.05 3.56
N ALA A 47 3.58 5.47 4.62
CA ALA A 47 4.02 5.24 6.00
C ALA A 47 4.01 3.75 6.36
N TYR A 48 3.03 2.99 5.87
CA TYR A 48 2.96 1.54 6.01
C TYR A 48 4.17 0.86 5.38
N ARG A 49 4.51 1.21 4.12
CA ARG A 49 5.70 0.72 3.43
C ARG A 49 6.98 1.06 4.17
N THR A 50 7.16 2.30 4.62
CA THR A 50 8.36 2.69 5.36
C THR A 50 8.50 1.91 6.66
N ALA A 51 7.41 1.71 7.40
CA ALA A 51 7.42 0.91 8.62
C ALA A 51 7.75 -0.56 8.35
N PHE A 52 7.22 -1.13 7.26
CA PHE A 52 7.48 -2.51 6.87
C PHE A 52 8.90 -2.72 6.35
N VAL A 53 9.38 -1.87 5.44
CA VAL A 53 10.77 -1.90 4.94
C VAL A 53 11.74 -1.75 6.11
N ARG A 54 11.48 -0.83 7.05
CA ARG A 54 12.32 -0.69 8.25
C ARG A 54 12.32 -1.94 9.13
N ARG A 55 11.24 -2.73 9.12
CA ARG A 55 11.15 -4.00 9.86
C ARG A 55 11.86 -5.15 9.13
N LEU A 56 11.86 -5.16 7.80
CA LEU A 56 12.66 -6.10 7.00
C LEU A 56 14.16 -5.82 7.11
N VAL A 57 14.55 -4.55 7.30
CA VAL A 57 15.93 -4.14 7.59
C VAL A 57 16.21 -4.34 9.09
N THR A 58 16.27 -5.61 9.50
CA THR A 58 16.90 -6.03 10.75
C THR A 58 18.20 -6.76 10.35
N PRO A 59 19.37 -6.42 10.92
CA PRO A 59 20.69 -6.87 10.46
C PRO A 59 20.94 -8.38 10.61
#